data_AF-A0A516GFJ9-F1
#
_entry.id   AF-A0A516GFJ9-F1
#
_cell.length_a   1.000
_cell.length_b   1.000
_cell.length_c   1.000
_cell.angle_alpha   90.00
_cell.angle_beta   90.00
_cell.angle_gamma   90.00
#
_symmetry.space_group_name_H-M   'P 1'
#
loop_
_entity.id
_entity.type
_entity.pdbx_description
1 polymer ?
#
loop_
_entity_poly.entity_id
_entity_poly.type
_entity_poly.pdbx_seq_one_letter_code
_entity_poly.pdbx_strand_id
1 'polypeptide(L)'
;MAIDHKAVRAYTEGWVASHKGVEAYVEPATNVSTTTLILIATDGEWTRRAVGTPKAGFELGRLLGIPVYDVNQTGYPARMREWNRRHKKS
;
A
#
# COMPACT_ATOMS: atom_id res chain seq x y z
N MET A 1 7.67 -3.98 18.03
CA MET A 1 8.73 -4.19 17.02
C MET A 1 9.01 -2.85 16.35
N ALA A 2 10.26 -2.45 16.24
CA ALA A 2 10.62 -1.25 15.49
C ALA A 2 10.40 -1.50 13.99
N ILE A 3 9.78 -0.56 13.30
CA ILE A 3 9.61 -0.65 11.85
C ILE A 3 10.92 -0.24 11.19
N ASP A 4 11.49 -1.13 10.38
CA ASP A 4 12.63 -0.79 9.53
C ASP A 4 12.15 0.02 8.32
N HIS A 5 12.12 1.34 8.48
CA HIS A 5 11.70 2.26 7.43
C HIS A 5 12.60 2.19 6.19
N LYS A 6 13.87 1.81 6.33
CA LYS A 6 14.78 1.68 5.18
C LYS A 6 14.41 0.46 4.34
N ALA A 7 14.15 -0.67 4.98
CA ALA A 7 13.68 -1.88 4.30
C ALA A 7 12.30 -1.67 3.65
N VAL A 8 11.39 -0.99 4.33
CA VAL A 8 10.07 -0.64 3.77
C VAL A 8 10.22 0.23 2.52
N ARG A 9 11.05 1.27 2.59
CA ARG A 9 11.32 2.14 1.44
C ARG A 9 11.92 1.36 0.27
N ALA A 10 12.99 0.61 0.47
CA ALA A 10 13.64 -0.15 -0.60
C ALA A 10 12.67 -1.13 -1.27
N TYR A 11 11.85 -1.82 -0.47
CA TYR A 11 10.83 -2.73 -1.01
C TYR A 11 9.77 -1.98 -1.84
N THR A 12 9.25 -0.87 -1.33
CA THR A 12 8.20 -0.10 -2.02
C THR A 12 8.70 0.57 -3.30
N GLU A 13 9.94 1.06 -3.31
CA GLU A 13 10.60 1.57 -4.53
C GLU A 13 10.71 0.47 -5.61
N GLY A 14 11.19 -0.72 -5.23
CA GLY A 14 11.27 -1.86 -6.15
C GLY A 14 9.89 -2.28 -6.68
N TRP A 15 8.88 -2.31 -5.81
CA TRP A 15 7.52 -2.65 -6.20
C TRP A 15 6.91 -1.64 -7.18
N VAL A 16 7.07 -0.34 -6.92
CA VAL A 16 6.60 0.72 -7.82
C VAL A 16 7.33 0.66 -9.17
N ALA A 17 8.63 0.37 -9.15
CA ALA A 17 9.41 0.25 -10.39
C ALA A 17 8.99 -0.95 -11.26
N SER A 18 8.51 -2.04 -10.66
CA SER A 18 8.13 -3.25 -11.39
C SER A 18 6.65 -3.31 -11.81
N HIS A 19 5.81 -2.37 -11.36
CA HIS A 19 4.37 -2.37 -11.64
C HIS A 19 3.91 -1.08 -12.30
N LYS A 20 2.90 -1.18 -13.18
CA LYS A 20 2.35 -0.03 -13.89
C LYS A 20 1.21 0.61 -13.11
N GLY A 21 1.21 1.95 -13.08
CA GLY A 21 0.14 2.77 -12.50
C GLY A 21 -0.21 2.36 -11.07
N VAL A 22 0.79 2.36 -10.20
CA VAL A 22 0.62 2.02 -8.78
C VAL A 22 0.00 3.20 -8.06
N GLU A 23 -1.03 2.91 -7.27
CA GLU A 23 -1.63 3.85 -6.32
C GLU A 23 -1.41 3.35 -4.89
N ALA A 24 -1.15 4.28 -3.98
CA ALA A 24 -0.95 3.99 -2.57
C ALA A 24 -2.19 4.29 -1.74
N TYR A 25 -2.45 3.44 -0.75
CA TYR A 25 -3.58 3.54 0.16
C TYR A 25 -3.08 3.37 1.58
N VAL A 26 -3.30 4.38 2.42
CA VAL A 26 -2.94 4.37 3.84
C VAL A 26 -4.11 3.81 4.63
N GLU A 27 -3.90 2.65 5.22
CA GLU A 27 -4.82 2.03 6.16
C GLU A 27 -4.43 2.49 7.59
N PRO A 28 -5.35 3.11 8.35
CA PRO A 28 -5.06 3.55 9.70
C PRO A 28 -4.79 2.37 10.63
N ALA A 29 -4.12 2.64 11.75
CA ALA A 29 -3.91 1.63 12.77
C ALA A 29 -5.26 1.21 13.39
N THR A 30 -5.36 -0.06 13.78
CA THR A 30 -6.44 -0.58 14.63
C THR A 30 -5.86 -1.02 15.98
N ASN A 31 -6.71 -1.55 16.86
CA ASN A 31 -6.25 -2.14 18.12
C ASN A 31 -5.27 -3.32 17.93
N VAL A 32 -5.26 -3.95 16.75
CA VAL A 32 -4.48 -5.16 16.46
C VAL A 32 -3.51 -4.99 15.29
N SER A 33 -3.53 -3.86 14.58
CA SER A 33 -2.67 -3.59 13.44
C SER A 33 -2.08 -2.18 13.49
N THR A 34 -0.82 -2.04 13.08
CA THR A 34 -0.21 -0.72 12.88
C THR A 34 -0.65 -0.11 11.56
N THR A 35 -0.49 1.21 11.41
CA THR A 35 -0.74 1.88 10.13
C THR A 35 0.06 1.22 9.02
N THR A 36 -0.62 0.92 7.92
CA THR A 36 -0.10 0.15 6.80
C THR A 36 -0.27 0.93 5.51
N LEU A 37 0.74 0.90 4.65
CA LEU A 37 0.67 1.38 3.27
C LEU A 37 0.40 0.19 2.36
N ILE A 38 -0.61 0.32 1.51
CA ILE A 38 -1.02 -0.69 0.54
C ILE A 38 -0.76 -0.10 -0.85
N LEU A 39 0.02 -0.81 -1.67
CA LEU A 39 0.32 -0.42 -3.04
C LEU A 39 -0.50 -1.30 -3.98
N ILE A 40 -1.27 -0.69 -4.87
CA ILE A 40 -2.19 -1.39 -5.77
C ILE A 40 -1.90 -0.97 -7.21
N ALA A 41 -1.42 -1.91 -8.02
CA ALA A 41 -1.14 -1.74 -9.44
C ALA A 41 -2.43 -1.61 -10.28
N THR A 42 -2.28 -1.24 -11.55
CA THR A 42 -3.41 -1.04 -12.47
C THR A 42 -4.20 -2.32 -12.75
N ASP A 43 -3.55 -3.47 -12.78
CA ASP A 43 -4.19 -4.79 -12.95
C ASP A 43 -4.86 -5.32 -11.66
N GLY A 44 -4.66 -4.62 -10.54
CA GLY A 44 -5.18 -4.97 -9.23
C GLY A 44 -4.23 -5.77 -8.36
N GLU A 45 -3.04 -6.15 -8.85
CA GLU A 45 -2.01 -6.75 -8.02
C GLU A 45 -1.61 -5.79 -6.89
N TRP A 46 -1.40 -6.32 -5.69
CA TRP A 46 -1.17 -5.48 -4.53
C TRP A 46 -0.21 -6.08 -3.52
N THR A 47 0.42 -5.19 -2.76
CA THR A 47 1.27 -5.54 -1.61
C THR A 47 1.02 -4.56 -0.47
N ARG A 48 1.44 -4.91 0.76
CA ARG A 48 1.26 -4.06 1.94
C ARG A 48 2.49 -4.04 2.84
N ARG A 49 2.77 -2.90 3.48
CA ARG A 49 3.88 -2.72 4.42
C ARG A 49 3.47 -1.85 5.61
N ALA A 50 3.85 -2.26 6.81
CA ALA A 50 3.71 -1.45 8.01
C ALA A 50 4.56 -0.18 7.90
N VAL A 51 3.96 0.99 8.15
CA VAL A 51 4.62 2.31 8.10
C VAL A 51 4.57 3.05 9.43
N GLY A 52 3.87 2.51 10.43
CA GLY A 52 3.88 3.01 11.80
C GLY A 52 2.87 4.12 12.05
N THR A 53 2.91 5.17 11.22
CA THR A 53 1.97 6.30 11.34
C THR A 53 1.35 6.65 9.98
N PRO A 54 0.14 7.24 9.96
CA PRO A 54 -0.48 7.69 8.72
C PRO A 54 0.41 8.68 7.96
N LYS A 55 1.05 9.62 8.69
CA LYS A 55 1.97 10.61 8.13
C LYS A 55 3.11 9.94 7.34
N ALA A 56 3.75 8.91 7.91
CA ALA A 56 4.81 8.17 7.24
C ALA A 56 4.32 7.48 5.96
N GLY A 57 3.08 6.95 5.96
CA GLY A 57 2.46 6.38 4.77
C GLY A 57 2.25 7.41 3.66
N PHE A 58 1.69 8.58 3.99
CA PHE A 58 1.49 9.66 3.03
C PHE A 58 2.80 10.24 2.49
N GLU A 59 3.81 10.42 3.35
CA GLU A 59 5.14 10.89 2.94
C GLU A 59 5.83 9.89 2.01
N LEU A 60 5.72 8.59 2.30
CA LEU A 60 6.29 7.54 1.44
C LEU A 60 5.60 7.51 0.07
N GLY A 61 4.27 7.58 0.01
CA GLY A 61 3.55 7.65 -1.27
C GLY A 61 3.96 8.86 -2.12
N ARG A 62 4.10 10.05 -1.49
CA ARG A 62 4.59 11.26 -2.16
C ARG A 62 6.03 11.12 -2.66
N LEU A 63 6.91 10.53 -1.84
CA LEU A 63 8.31 10.30 -2.21
C LEU A 63 8.44 9.35 -3.41
N LEU A 64 7.56 8.35 -3.50
CA LEU A 64 7.49 7.41 -4.61
C LEU A 64 6.89 8.05 -5.89
N GLY A 65 6.37 9.27 -5.81
CA GLY A 65 5.78 9.97 -6.95
C GLY A 65 4.46 9.38 -7.42
N ILE A 66 3.73 8.68 -6.55
CA ILE A 66 2.47 8.01 -6.87
C ILE A 66 1.29 8.64 -6.13
N PRO A 67 0.05 8.53 -6.65
CA PRO A 67 -1.13 8.95 -5.91
C PRO A 67 -1.24 8.20 -4.58
N VAL A 68 -1.63 8.91 -3.51
CA VAL A 68 -1.77 8.34 -2.17
C VAL A 68 -3.06 8.79 -1.50
N TYR A 69 -3.81 7.84 -0.96
CA TYR A 69 -5.16 8.05 -0.44
C TYR A 69 -5.33 7.51 0.99
N ASP A 70 -6.30 8.05 1.73
CA ASP A 70 -6.78 7.45 2.96
C ASP A 70 -7.84 6.39 2.63
N VAL A 71 -7.63 5.13 3.04
CA VAL A 71 -8.58 4.04 2.82
C VAL A 71 -9.96 4.34 3.39
N ASN A 72 -10.04 5.02 4.54
CA ASN A 72 -11.33 5.33 5.16
C ASN A 72 -12.13 6.37 4.37
N GLN A 73 -11.48 7.16 3.51
CA GLN A 73 -12.15 8.16 2.68
C GLN A 73 -12.53 7.61 1.30
N THR A 74 -11.63 6.85 0.67
CA THR A 74 -11.83 6.37 -0.72
C THR A 74 -12.36 4.95 -0.80
N GLY A 75 -12.16 4.15 0.24
CA GLY A 75 -12.21 2.69 0.16
C GLY A 75 -11.11 2.11 -0.72
N TYR A 76 -11.13 0.80 -0.89
CA TYR A 76 -10.25 0.09 -1.81
C TYR A 76 -10.80 0.13 -3.25
N PRO A 77 -9.93 0.25 -4.27
CA PRO A 77 -10.35 0.25 -5.66
C PRO A 77 -10.89 -1.13 -6.07
N ALA A 78 -11.88 -1.17 -6.96
CA ALA A 78 -12.54 -2.41 -7.36
C ALA A 78 -11.57 -3.46 -7.95
N ARG A 79 -10.50 -3.00 -8.61
CA ARG A 79 -9.45 -3.85 -9.21
C ARG A 79 -8.72 -4.73 -8.19
N MET A 80 -8.50 -4.27 -6.96
CA MET A 80 -7.88 -5.08 -5.90
C MET A 80 -8.80 -6.26 -5.52
N ARG A 81 -10.10 -6.00 -5.38
CA ARG A 81 -11.09 -7.06 -5.12
C ARG A 81 -11.15 -8.05 -6.27
N GLU A 82 -11.08 -7.56 -7.50
CA GLU A 82 -11.06 -8.42 -8.68
C GLU A 82 -9.81 -9.30 -8.74
N TRP A 83 -8.63 -8.74 -8.47
CA TRP A 83 -7.39 -9.49 -8.36
C TRP A 83 -7.50 -10.62 -7.34
N ASN A 84 -8.01 -10.32 -6.14
CA ASN A 84 -8.23 -11.32 -5.09
C ASN A 84 -9.18 -12.44 -5.53
N ARG A 85 -10.20 -12.16 -6.35
CA ARG A 85 -11.09 -13.21 -6.89
C ARG A 85 -10.36 -14.12 -7.87
N ARG A 86 -9.52 -13.56 -8.75
CA ARG A 86 -8.73 -14.31 -9.75
C ARG A 86 -7.62 -15.15 -9.12
N HIS A 87 -7.03 -14.66 -8.02
CA HIS A 87 -5.89 -15.28 -7.34
C HIS A 87 -6.28 -15.99 -6.05
N LYS A 88 -7.58 -16.19 -5.81
CA LYS A 88 -8.06 -17.01 -4.72
C LYS A 88 -7.64 -18.45 -5.01
N LYS A 89 -6.62 -18.94 -4.31
CA LYS A 89 -6.29 -20.36 -4.31
C LYS A 89 -7.52 -21.11 -3.80
N SER A 90 -7.98 -22.10 -4.59
CA SER A 90 -8.93 -23.12 -4.14
C SER A 90 -8.36 -23.91 -2.98
#